data_AF-A0A6I3HTD6-F1
#
_entry.id   AF-A0A6I3HTD6-F1
#
_cell.length_a   1.000
_cell.length_b   1.000
_cell.length_c   1.000
_cell.angle_alpha   90.00
_cell.angle_beta   90.00
_cell.angle_gamma   90.00
#
_symmetry.space_group_name_H-M   'P 1'
#
loop_
_entity.id
_entity.type
_entity.pdbx_description
1 polymer ?
#
loop_
_entity_poly.entity_id
_entity_poly.type
_entity_poly.pdbx_seq_one_letter_code
_entity_poly.pdbx_strand_id
1 'polypeptide(L)'
;MVETTGGFTSEGLALEARTLVLPSLTQAEAIEIGGIAQQIGTERALPIAVEVRLKEWIVFHASLPGATPDNDAWIVRKARV
;
A
#
# COMPACT_ATOMS: atom_id res chain seq x y z
N MET A 1 -10.33 -21.02 16.18
CA MET A 1 -9.97 -19.63 15.86
C MET A 1 -10.45 -19.38 14.44
N VAL A 2 -11.23 -18.32 14.18
CA VAL A 2 -11.72 -18.06 12.82
C VAL A 2 -10.59 -17.41 12.03
N GLU A 3 -10.15 -18.07 10.97
CA GLU A 3 -9.11 -17.57 10.06
C GLU A 3 -9.75 -16.73 8.96
N THR A 4 -9.05 -15.70 8.51
CA THR A 4 -9.42 -14.90 7.33
C THR A 4 -9.03 -15.65 6.05
N THR A 5 -9.56 -15.20 4.91
CA THR A 5 -9.14 -15.70 3.60
C THR A 5 -7.62 -15.53 3.44
N GLY A 6 -6.88 -16.63 3.54
CA GLY A 6 -5.40 -16.64 3.55
C GLY A 6 -4.75 -17.33 4.76
N GLY A 7 -5.53 -17.82 5.73
CA GLY A 7 -5.01 -18.54 6.90
C GLY A 7 -4.46 -17.63 8.00
N PHE A 8 -4.79 -16.34 7.98
CA PHE A 8 -4.39 -15.38 9.02
C PHE A 8 -5.45 -15.30 10.12
N THR A 9 -5.04 -15.10 11.37
CA THR A 9 -5.98 -14.79 12.46
C THR A 9 -6.13 -13.27 12.61
N SER A 10 -7.31 -12.79 13.01
CA SER A 10 -7.52 -11.36 13.27
C SER A 10 -6.55 -10.81 14.32
N GLU A 11 -6.23 -11.60 15.34
CA GLU A 11 -5.23 -11.24 16.36
C GLU A 11 -3.82 -11.12 15.76
N GLY A 12 -3.45 -12.04 14.85
CA GLY A 12 -2.18 -12.00 14.14
C GLY A 12 -2.04 -10.77 13.24
N LEU A 13 -3.07 -10.47 12.44
CA LEU A 13 -3.10 -9.26 11.61
C LEU A 13 -3.03 -7.99 12.44
N ALA A 14 -3.72 -7.95 13.60
CA ALA A 14 -3.64 -6.81 14.51
C ALA A 14 -2.23 -6.66 15.12
N LEU A 15 -1.51 -7.76 15.36
CA LEU A 15 -0.13 -7.71 15.84
C LEU A 15 0.82 -7.18 14.77
N GLU A 16 0.71 -7.68 13.54
CA GLU A 16 1.53 -7.23 12.41
C GLU A 16 1.30 -5.75 12.09
N ALA A 17 0.05 -5.29 12.11
CA ALA A 17 -0.26 -3.87 11.94
C ALA A 17 0.42 -2.98 13.00
N ARG A 18 0.60 -3.47 14.24
CA ARG A 18 1.30 -2.74 15.31
C ARG A 18 2.81 -2.70 15.11
N THR A 19 3.39 -3.66 14.40
CA THR A 19 4.85 -3.69 14.13
C THR A 19 5.23 -2.89 12.89
N LEU A 20 4.29 -2.70 11.95
CA LEU A 20 4.47 -1.88 10.74
C LEU A 20 4.30 -0.37 11.00
N VAL A 21 4.88 0.13 12.09
CA VAL A 21 4.87 1.55 12.46
C VAL A 21 6.29 2.09 12.43
N LEU A 22 6.53 3.08 11.58
CA LEU A 22 7.81 3.79 11.53
C LEU A 22 7.87 4.83 12.67
N PRO A 23 9.01 5.02 13.35
CA PRO A 23 9.15 6.00 14.43
C PRO A 23 9.01 7.45 13.94
N SER A 24 9.35 7.70 12.67
CA SER A 24 9.14 8.95 11.96
C SER A 24 8.91 8.65 10.48
N LEU A 25 8.23 9.58 9.79
CA LEU A 25 8.06 9.52 8.34
C LEU A 25 8.15 10.93 7.76
N THR A 26 9.27 11.23 7.13
CA THR A 26 9.47 12.43 6.33
C THR A 26 8.84 12.26 4.96
N GLN A 27 8.65 13.38 4.26
CA GLN A 27 8.17 13.33 2.88
C GLN A 27 9.12 12.58 1.93
N ALA A 28 10.44 12.74 2.11
CA ALA A 28 11.42 12.06 1.27
C ALA A 28 11.32 10.53 1.45
N GLU A 29 11.23 10.07 2.70
CA GLU A 29 11.01 8.65 3.02
C GLU A 29 9.68 8.13 2.46
N ALA A 30 8.61 8.93 2.50
CA ALA A 30 7.31 8.54 1.93
C ALA A 30 7.37 8.35 0.40
N ILE A 31 8.12 9.21 -0.31
CA ILE A 31 8.36 9.05 -1.75
C ILE A 31 9.22 7.80 -2.02
N GLU A 32 10.26 7.57 -1.21
CA GLU A 32 11.13 6.40 -1.32
C GLU A 32 10.35 5.08 -1.13
N ILE A 33 9.47 5.00 -0.13
CA ILE A 33 8.58 3.85 0.09
C ILE A 33 7.73 3.57 -1.17
N GLY A 34 7.18 4.62 -1.78
CA GLY A 34 6.43 4.51 -3.04
C GLY A 34 7.29 3.95 -4.18
N GLY A 35 8.52 4.44 -4.31
CA GLY A 35 9.51 3.96 -5.29
C GLY A 35 9.86 2.49 -5.10
N ILE A 36 10.10 2.05 -3.86
CA ILE A 36 10.37 0.63 -3.54
C ILE A 36 9.19 -0.25 -3.95
N ALA A 37 7.96 0.15 -3.63
CA ALA A 37 6.76 -0.59 -4.01
C ALA A 37 6.56 -0.65 -5.54
N GLN A 38 6.81 0.45 -6.24
CA GLN A 38 6.81 0.49 -7.70
C GLN A 38 7.87 -0.46 -8.28
N GLN A 39 9.09 -0.46 -7.74
CA GLN A 39 10.17 -1.33 -8.20
C GLN A 39 9.77 -2.80 -8.05
N ILE A 40 9.30 -3.21 -6.87
CA ILE A 40 8.85 -4.59 -6.61
C ILE A 40 7.72 -4.98 -7.57
N GLY A 41 6.74 -4.10 -7.78
CA GLY A 41 5.64 -4.34 -8.72
C GLY A 41 6.12 -4.51 -10.15
N THR A 42 7.10 -3.71 -10.57
CA THR A 42 7.68 -3.76 -11.92
C THR A 42 8.52 -5.02 -12.12
N GLU A 43 9.40 -5.36 -11.18
CA GLU A 43 10.23 -6.56 -11.22
C GLU A 43 9.39 -7.85 -11.29
N ARG A 44 8.21 -7.83 -10.68
CA ARG A 44 7.26 -8.95 -10.67
C ARG A 44 6.19 -8.87 -11.77
N ALA A 45 6.24 -7.87 -12.65
CA ALA A 45 5.27 -7.61 -13.71
C ALA A 45 3.80 -7.59 -13.21
N LEU A 46 3.56 -6.96 -12.06
CA LEU A 46 2.23 -6.89 -11.44
C LEU A 46 1.42 -5.70 -12.04
N PRO A 47 0.20 -5.95 -12.54
CA PRO A 47 -0.68 -4.90 -13.07
C PRO A 47 -1.41 -4.14 -11.94
N ILE A 48 -0.66 -3.39 -11.14
CA ILE A 48 -1.17 -2.68 -9.95
C ILE A 48 -0.93 -1.17 -10.03
N ALA A 49 -1.68 -0.41 -9.23
CA ALA A 49 -1.36 0.99 -8.93
C ALA A 49 -0.94 1.12 -7.47
N VAL A 50 0.03 1.98 -7.21
CA VAL A 50 0.61 2.25 -5.89
C VAL A 50 0.44 3.73 -5.56
N GLU A 51 0.03 4.02 -4.34
CA GLU A 51 -0.14 5.39 -3.87
C GLU A 51 0.34 5.53 -2.42
N VAL A 52 1.06 6.62 -2.13
CA VAL A 52 1.47 6.98 -0.77
C VAL A 52 0.88 8.35 -0.43
N ARG A 53 0.16 8.41 0.69
CA ARG A 53 -0.47 9.62 1.21
C ARG A 53 0.13 10.04 2.53
N LEU A 54 0.39 11.34 2.68
CA LEU A 54 0.60 12.00 3.96
C LEU A 54 -0.63 12.85 4.25
N LYS A 55 -1.48 12.35 5.16
CA LYS A 55 -2.80 12.94 5.44
C LYS A 55 -3.61 13.07 4.14
N GLU A 56 -4.00 14.28 3.76
CA GLU A 56 -4.77 14.58 2.54
C GLU A 56 -3.89 14.67 1.28
N TRP A 57 -2.56 14.70 1.42
CA TRP A 57 -1.64 14.92 0.31
C TRP A 57 -1.11 13.60 -0.26
N ILE A 58 -1.37 13.35 -1.54
CA ILE A 58 -0.71 12.28 -2.30
C ILE A 58 0.70 12.75 -2.67
N VAL A 59 1.70 12.12 -2.06
CA VAL A 59 3.12 12.44 -2.28
C VAL A 59 3.77 11.53 -3.32
N PHE A 60 3.18 10.37 -3.59
CA PHE A 60 3.61 9.44 -4.63
C PHE A 60 2.40 8.72 -5.23
N HIS A 61 2.39 8.59 -6.55
CA HIS A 61 1.41 7.79 -7.27
C HIS A 61 2.08 7.17 -8.51
N ALA A 62 1.92 5.86 -8.70
CA ALA A 62 2.40 5.16 -9.87
C ALA A 62 1.40 4.10 -10.33
N SER A 63 0.97 4.19 -11.58
CA SER A 63 0.15 3.17 -12.25
C SER A 63 1.06 2.33 -13.15
N LEU A 64 1.27 1.06 -12.78
CA LEU A 64 2.17 0.17 -13.49
C LEU A 64 1.51 -0.41 -14.77
N PRO A 65 2.29 -0.91 -15.73
CA PRO A 65 1.73 -1.51 -16.95
C PRO A 65 0.66 -2.56 -16.65
N GLY A 66 -0.51 -2.42 -17.28
CA GLY A 66 -1.67 -3.30 -17.08
C GLY A 66 -2.61 -2.87 -15.95
N ALA A 67 -2.24 -1.89 -15.12
CA ALA A 67 -3.20 -1.24 -14.24
C ALA A 67 -4.26 -0.50 -15.05
N THR A 68 -5.46 -0.40 -14.48
CA THR A 68 -6.63 0.24 -15.10
C THR A 68 -7.12 1.39 -14.22
N PRO A 69 -7.92 2.33 -14.74
CA PRO A 69 -8.51 3.40 -13.92
C PRO A 69 -9.34 2.89 -12.73
N ASP A 70 -9.82 1.64 -12.78
CA ASP A 70 -10.53 1.01 -11.67
C ASP A 70 -9.64 0.85 -10.43
N ASN A 71 -8.32 0.71 -10.61
CA ASN A 71 -7.37 0.66 -9.51
C ASN A 71 -7.40 1.96 -8.68
N ASP A 72 -7.53 3.13 -9.31
CA ASP A 72 -7.59 4.42 -8.61
C ASP A 72 -8.86 4.52 -7.78
N ALA A 73 -9.99 4.07 -8.33
CA ALA A 73 -11.26 4.03 -7.60
C ALA A 73 -11.18 3.10 -6.38
N TRP A 74 -10.45 1.98 -6.48
CA TRP A 74 -10.21 1.09 -5.35
C TRP A 74 -9.25 1.68 -4.32
N ILE A 75 -8.18 2.36 -4.74
CA ILE A 75 -7.23 3.05 -3.84
C ILE A 75 -7.98 4.10 -3.01
N VAL A 76 -8.80 4.93 -3.64
CA VAL A 76 -9.59 5.96 -2.93
C VAL A 76 -10.54 5.33 -1.91
N ARG A 77 -11.14 4.17 -2.20
CA ARG A 77 -12.00 3.46 -1.24
C ARG A 77 -11.20 2.90 -0.06
N LYS A 78 -10.03 2.31 -0.32
CA LYS A 78 -9.14 1.78 0.72
C LYS A 78 -8.59 2.88 1.63
N ALA A 79 -8.31 4.07 1.11
CA ALA A 79 -7.77 5.18 1.89
C ALA A 79 -8.81 5.85 2.83
N ARG A 80 -10.10 5.48 2.73
CA ARG A 80 -11.19 6.06 3.54
C ARG A 80 -11.56 5.25 4.78
N VAL A 81 -11.02 4.04 4.91
CA VAL A 81 -11.27 3.11 6.03
C VAL A 81 -10.06 3.02 6.93
#